data_AF-F3AQS8-F1
#
_entry.id   AF-F3AQS8-F1
#
_cell.length_a   1.000
_cell.length_b   1.000
_cell.length_c   1.000
_cell.angle_alpha   90.00
_cell.angle_beta   90.00
_cell.angle_gamma   90.00
#
_symmetry.space_group_name_H-M   'P 1'
#
loop_
_entity.id
_entity.type
_entity.pdbx_description
1 polymer ?
#
loop_
_entity_poly.entity_id
_entity_poly.type
_entity_poly.pdbx_seq_one_letter_code
_entity_poly.pdbx_strand_id
1 'polypeptide(L)' 'MIYIGIDVAKDKHDCFITNSEGEVLFNAFTIPNNADGFHDLF' A
#
# COMPACT_ATOMS: atom_id res chain seq x y z
N MET A 1 -15.11 6.15 -6.26
CA MET A 1 -13.90 5.61 -6.96
C MET A 1 -12.87 5.22 -5.91
N ILE A 2 -12.03 4.22 -6.17
CA ILE A 2 -10.94 3.82 -5.24
C ILE A 2 -9.64 4.45 -5.74
N TYR A 3 -8.87 5.05 -4.83
CA TYR A 3 -7.55 5.61 -5.07
C TYR A 3 -6.54 4.90 -4.19
N ILE A 4 -5.37 4.59 -4.78
CA ILE A 4 -4.27 3.92 -4.10
C ILE A 4 -3.04 4.81 -4.24
N GLY A 5 -2.52 5.29 -3.11
CA GLY A 5 -1.23 5.94 -3.02
C GLY A 5 -0.17 4.91 -2.66
N ILE A 6 0.90 4.86 -3.45
CA ILE A 6 2.05 3.97 -3.20
C ILE A 6 3.29 4.84 -3.14
N ASP A 7 3.97 4.82 -2.00
CA ASP A 7 5.30 5.42 -1.83
C ASP A 7 6.36 4.31 -1.87
N VAL A 8 7.27 4.38 -2.84
CA VAL A 8 8.24 3.32 -3.15
C VAL A 8 9.63 3.76 -2.70
N ALA A 9 10.20 2.99 -1.77
CA ALA A 9 11.58 3.12 -1.31
C ALA A 9 12.42 1.89 -1.70
N LYS A 10 13.72 1.94 -1.43
CA LYS A 10 14.64 0.85 -1.78
C LYS A 10 14.24 -0.48 -1.13
N ASP A 11 13.79 -0.44 0.11
CA ASP A 11 13.57 -1.58 1.00
C ASP A 11 12.10 -1.85 1.32
N LYS A 12 11.19 -0.97 0.88
CA LYS A 12 9.76 -1.08 1.19
C LYS A 12 8.87 -0.31 0.23
N HIS A 13 7.58 -0.63 0.26
CA HIS A 13 6.47 0.07 -0.38
C HIS A 13 5.43 0.41 0.68
N ASP A 14 5.12 1.69 0.88
CA ASP A 14 4.04 2.12 1.78
C ASP A 14 2.76 2.37 0.98
N CYS A 15 1.66 1.75 1.42
CA CYS A 15 0.39 1.75 0.72
C CYS A 15 -0.69 2.46 1.53
N PHE A 16 -1.46 3.30 0.84
CA PHE A 16 -2.62 4.01 1.39
C PHE A 16 -3.81 3.91 0.45
N ILE A 17 -5.00 3.60 0.99
CA ILE A 17 -6.21 3.35 0.20
C ILE A 17 -7.33 4.28 0.68
N THR A 18 -7.90 5.04 -0.26
CA THR A 18 -9.01 5.97 0.01
C THR A 18 -10.06 5.94 -1.09
N ASN A 19 -11.26 6.46 -0.81
CA ASN A 19 -12.30 6.67 -1.81
C ASN A 19 -12.37 8.14 -2.29
N SER A 20 -13.31 8.43 -3.18
CA SER A 20 -13.56 9.79 -3.70
C SER A 20 -14.08 10.80 -2.69
N GLU A 21 -14.46 10.33 -1.51
CA GLU A 21 -14.96 11.17 -0.41
C GLU A 21 -13.85 11.45 0.62
N GLY A 22 -12.64 10.92 0.41
CA GLY A 22 -11.51 11.07 1.32
C GLY A 22 -11.54 10.11 2.52
N GLU A 23 -12.45 9.13 2.52
CA GLU A 23 -12.50 8.13 3.59
C GLU A 23 -11.35 7.14 3.46
N VAL A 24 -10.72 6.80 4.58
CA VAL A 24 -9.67 5.78 4.63
C VAL A 24 -10.33 4.41 4.63
N LEU A 25 -10.15 3.65 3.55
CA LEU A 25 -10.77 2.34 3.40
C LEU A 25 -9.99 1.23 4.13
N PHE A 26 -8.70 1.47 4.39
CA PHE A 26 -7.83 0.54 5.11
C PHE A 26 -6.71 1.30 5.81
N ASN A 27 -6.24 0.79 6.95
CA ASN A 27 -5.07 1.36 7.61
C ASN A 27 -3.86 1.32 6.67
N ALA A 28 -3.02 2.36 6.70
CA ALA A 28 -1.78 2.34 5.94
C ALA A 28 -0.93 1.13 6.33
N PHE A 29 -0.34 0.48 5.34
CA PHE A 29 0.47 -0.72 5.52
C PHE A 29 1.74 -0.66 4.67
N THR A 30 2.74 -1.42 5.09
CA THR A 30 4.06 -1.47 4.46
C THR A 30 4.32 -2.87 3.94
N ILE A 31 4.85 -2.95 2.71
CA ILE A 31 5.29 -4.19 2.08
C ILE A 31 6.81 -4.15 1.94
N PRO A 32 7.56 -5.12 2.48
CA PRO A 32 9.00 -5.23 2.26
C PRO A 32 9.33 -5.39 0.76
N ASN A 33 10.36 -4.70 0.28
CA ASN A 33 10.83 -4.86 -1.10
C ASN A 33 11.79 -6.05 -1.22
N ASN A 34 11.28 -7.25 -0.95
CA ASN A 34 12.01 -8.51 -1.03
C ASN A 34 11.05 -9.66 -1.43
N ALA A 35 11.58 -10.89 -1.52
CA ALA A 35 10.79 -12.06 -1.93
C ALA A 35 9.64 -12.35 -0.96
N ASP A 36 9.85 -12.16 0.35
CA ASP A 36 8.82 -12.39 1.37
C ASP A 36 7.65 -11.41 1.17
N GLY A 37 7.95 -10.12 1.03
CA GLY A 37 6.93 -9.10 0.78
C GLY A 37 6.20 -9.27 -0.55
N PHE A 38 6.86 -9.84 -1.57
CA PHE A 38 6.19 -10.21 -2.82
C PHE A 38 5.18 -11.36 -2.61
N HIS A 39 5.49 -12.32 -1.74
CA HIS A 39 4.58 -13.43 -1.43
C HIS A 39 3.38 -13.03 -0.56
N ASP A 40 3.46 -11.88 0.13
CA ASP A 40 2.36 -11.32 0.91
C ASP A 40 1.31 -10.59 0.03
N LEU A 41 1.61 -10.35 -1.25
CA LEU A 41 0.69 -9.79 -2.25
C LEU A 41 -0.19 -10.92 -2.83
N PHE A 42 -1.38 -11.12 -2.27
CA PHE A 42 -2.38 -12.10 -2.76
C PHE A 42 -3.32 -11.53 -3.83
#